data_AF-A0AAN1KNC5-F1
#
_entry.id   AF-A0AAN1KNC5-F1
#
_cell.length_a   1.000
_cell.length_b   1.000
_cell.length_c   1.000
_cell.angle_alpha   90.00
_cell.angle_beta   90.00
_cell.angle_gamma   90.00
#
_symmetry.space_group_name_H-M   'P 1'
#
loop_
_entity.id
_entity.type
_entity.pdbx_description
1 polymer ?
#
loop_
_entity_poly.entity_id
_entity_poly.type
_entity_poly.pdbx_seq_one_letter_code
_entity_poly.pdbx_strand_id
1 'polypeptide(L)'
;MKYLKNVWLLVVLLVVPVSFSYASEAKKLEGIEITVNINQAGPEELAELLKGVGEEKAKDIVEYRDQHGSFKSADDLTQVKGIGDATVEKNRSRITL
;
A
#
# COMPACT_ATOMS: atom_id res chain seq x y z
N MET A 1 -3.86 -12.10 72.84
CA MET A 1 -4.99 -13.03 72.98
C MET A 1 -5.50 -13.40 71.60
N LYS A 2 -5.42 -14.70 71.28
CA LYS A 2 -6.39 -15.48 70.48
C LYS A 2 -6.63 -15.07 69.03
N TYR A 3 -5.83 -15.67 68.14
CA TYR A 3 -6.33 -16.21 66.88
C TYR A 3 -7.46 -17.19 67.17
N LEU A 4 -8.63 -17.01 66.56
CA LEU A 4 -9.66 -18.03 66.40
C LEU A 4 -10.77 -17.45 65.53
N LYS A 5 -10.83 -17.85 64.26
CA LYS A 5 -11.94 -18.65 63.69
C LYS A 5 -12.02 -18.52 62.16
N ASN A 6 -11.76 -19.67 61.51
CA ASN A 6 -12.48 -20.17 60.32
C ASN A 6 -12.08 -19.50 58.99
N VAL A 7 -11.19 -20.11 58.18
CA VAL A 7 -11.53 -21.25 57.29
C VAL A 7 -12.97 -21.14 56.79
N TRP A 8 -13.17 -20.33 55.75
CA TRP A 8 -14.19 -20.59 54.75
C TRP A 8 -13.60 -20.29 53.38
N LEU A 9 -13.01 -21.35 52.84
CA LEU A 9 -12.70 -21.47 51.44
C LEU A 9 -14.04 -21.39 50.70
N LEU A 10 -14.35 -20.26 50.10
CA LEU A 10 -15.37 -20.18 49.06
C LEU A 10 -15.05 -19.06 48.09
N VAL A 11 -14.25 -19.45 47.09
CA VAL A 11 -14.50 -19.20 45.67
C VAL A 11 -15.07 -17.80 45.41
N VAL A 12 -14.21 -16.79 45.49
CA VAL A 12 -14.48 -15.51 44.84
C VAL A 12 -14.14 -15.68 43.35
N LEU A 13 -15.06 -16.33 42.64
CA LEU A 13 -15.14 -16.33 41.18
C LEU A 13 -15.87 -15.04 40.78
N LEU A 14 -15.28 -13.88 41.11
CA LEU A 14 -15.74 -12.59 40.62
C LEU A 14 -14.99 -12.29 39.32
N VAL A 15 -15.56 -12.83 38.25
CA VAL A 15 -15.66 -12.26 36.90
C VAL A 15 -14.71 -11.08 36.67
N VAL A 16 -13.51 -11.37 36.17
CA VAL A 16 -12.78 -10.39 35.36
C VAL A 16 -13.21 -10.68 33.93
N PRO A 17 -14.17 -9.97 33.33
CA PRO A 17 -14.22 -9.97 31.89
C PRO A 17 -13.03 -9.11 31.47
N VAL A 18 -11.88 -9.75 31.21
CA VAL A 18 -10.90 -9.15 30.30
C VAL A 18 -11.52 -9.25 28.90
N SER A 19 -12.60 -8.51 28.69
CA SER A 19 -13.10 -8.15 27.38
C SER A 19 -12.45 -6.82 27.02
N PHE A 20 -11.12 -6.77 27.12
CA PHE A 20 -10.37 -5.80 26.35
C PHE A 20 -10.34 -6.35 24.92
N SER A 21 -11.47 -6.18 24.22
CA SER A 21 -11.44 -6.18 22.77
C SER A 21 -10.52 -5.02 22.39
N TYR A 22 -9.23 -5.32 22.21
CA TYR A 22 -8.43 -4.61 21.23
C TYR A 22 -9.02 -4.97 19.88
N ALA A 23 -10.18 -4.38 19.57
CA ALA A 23 -10.53 -4.14 18.19
C ALA A 23 -9.32 -3.40 17.64
N SER A 24 -8.54 -4.11 16.83
CA SER A 24 -7.52 -3.48 16.01
C SER A 24 -8.26 -2.47 15.18
N GLU A 25 -8.27 -1.24 15.65
CA GLU A 25 -8.64 -0.08 14.86
C GLU A 25 -7.48 0.05 13.87
N ALA A 26 -7.50 -0.79 12.84
CA ALA A 26 -6.74 -0.61 11.64
C ALA A 26 -7.24 0.71 11.05
N LYS A 27 -6.68 1.80 11.58
CA LYS A 27 -6.89 3.16 11.10
C LYS A 27 -6.51 3.10 9.63
N LYS A 28 -7.53 2.96 8.79
CA LYS A 28 -7.41 2.98 7.34
C LYS A 28 -6.59 4.23 7.03
N LEU A 29 -5.39 4.04 6.48
CA LEU A 29 -4.55 5.12 6.00
C LEU A 29 -5.24 5.72 4.77
N GLU A 30 -6.37 6.39 4.99
CA GLU A 30 -7.05 7.19 4.00
C GLU A 30 -6.18 8.43 3.77
N GLY A 31 -5.60 8.53 2.57
CA GLY A 31 -4.90 9.74 2.13
C GLY A 31 -3.42 9.59 1.78
N ILE A 32 -2.84 8.37 1.76
CA ILE A 32 -1.53 8.20 1.12
C ILE A 32 -1.76 7.96 -0.38
N GLU A 33 -1.64 9.03 -1.18
CA GLU A 33 -1.55 8.87 -2.63
C GLU A 33 -0.21 8.22 -2.98
N ILE A 34 -0.29 7.00 -3.51
CA ILE A 34 0.87 6.26 -3.99
C ILE A 34 1.20 6.76 -5.39
N THR A 35 2.31 7.49 -5.51
CA THR A 35 2.84 8.03 -6.76
C THR A 35 4.20 7.43 -7.09
N VAL A 36 4.54 7.39 -8.38
CA VAL A 36 5.81 6.90 -8.91
C VAL A 36 6.32 7.83 -10.00
N ASN A 37 7.62 8.13 -9.97
CA ASN A 37 8.27 8.96 -10.97
C ASN A 37 8.64 8.11 -12.21
N ILE A 38 8.00 8.37 -13.36
CA ILE A 38 8.19 7.56 -14.57
C ILE A 38 9.52 7.79 -15.28
N ASN A 39 10.29 8.81 -14.88
CA ASN A 39 11.63 9.09 -15.39
C ASN A 39 12.75 8.56 -14.50
N GLN A 40 12.44 8.11 -13.27
CA GLN A 40 13.45 7.66 -12.29
C GLN A 40 13.22 6.23 -11.81
N ALA A 41 11.97 5.83 -11.61
CA ALA A 41 11.63 4.52 -11.04
C ALA A 41 12.15 3.37 -11.90
N GLY A 42 12.55 2.28 -11.24
CA GLY A 42 12.94 1.03 -11.89
C GLY A 42 11.73 0.26 -12.44
N PRO A 43 11.95 -0.77 -13.29
CA PRO A 43 10.87 -1.53 -13.88
C PRO A 43 10.03 -2.29 -12.84
N GLU A 44 10.64 -2.79 -11.75
CA GLU A 44 9.90 -3.48 -10.68
C GLU A 44 8.93 -2.52 -9.97
N GLU A 45 9.40 -1.33 -9.63
CA GLU A 45 8.60 -0.29 -8.97
C GLU A 45 7.46 0.20 -9.88
N LEU A 46 7.73 0.40 -11.17
CA LEU A 46 6.70 0.77 -12.15
C LEU A 46 5.63 -0.32 -12.28
N ALA A 47 6.02 -1.60 -12.32
CA ALA A 47 5.07 -2.71 -12.41
C ALA A 47 4.22 -2.87 -11.14
N GLU A 48 4.79 -2.59 -9.96
CA GLU A 48 4.07 -2.67 -8.69
C GLU A 48 3.07 -1.50 -8.52
N LEU A 49 3.47 -0.29 -8.87
CA LEU A 49 2.72 0.92 -8.53
C LEU A 49 1.70 1.34 -9.59
N LEU A 50 1.94 1.01 -10.88
CA LEU A 50 1.06 1.37 -12.00
C LEU A 50 0.08 0.25 -12.34
N LYS A 51 -1.21 0.59 -12.36
CA LYS A 51 -2.29 -0.32 -12.69
C LYS A 51 -2.29 -0.65 -14.19
N GLY A 52 -2.17 -1.94 -14.54
CA GLY A 52 -2.20 -2.39 -15.94
C GLY A 52 -0.85 -2.29 -16.67
N VAL A 53 0.21 -2.01 -15.93
CA VAL A 53 1.61 -2.08 -16.36
C VAL A 53 2.21 -3.30 -15.67
N GLY A 54 2.43 -4.38 -16.41
CA GLY A 54 3.15 -5.55 -15.91
C GLY A 54 4.65 -5.44 -16.18
N GLU A 55 5.42 -6.45 -15.78
CA GLU A 55 6.89 -6.45 -15.91
C GLU A 55 7.41 -6.10 -17.32
N GLU A 56 6.79 -6.65 -18.37
CA GLU A 56 7.18 -6.37 -19.76
C GLU A 56 7.00 -4.89 -20.12
N LYS A 57 5.80 -4.34 -19.87
CA LYS A 57 5.52 -2.92 -20.13
C LYS A 57 6.40 -2.00 -19.29
N ALA A 58 6.69 -2.37 -18.05
CA ALA A 58 7.54 -1.58 -17.18
C ALA A 58 8.99 -1.52 -17.70
N LYS A 59 9.52 -2.64 -18.22
CA LYS A 59 10.80 -2.67 -18.92
C LYS A 59 10.78 -1.80 -20.17
N ASP A 60 9.71 -1.90 -20.97
CA ASP A 60 9.56 -1.08 -22.18
C ASP A 60 9.52 0.43 -21.85
N ILE A 61 8.93 0.84 -20.72
CA ILE A 61 8.95 2.26 -20.27
C ILE A 61 10.39 2.73 -20.01
N VAL A 62 11.18 1.93 -19.29
CA VAL A 62 12.57 2.26 -18.96
C VAL A 62 13.42 2.29 -20.23
N GLU A 63 13.29 1.27 -21.09
CA GLU A 63 13.99 1.22 -22.37
C GLU A 63 13.63 2.43 -23.26
N TYR A 64 12.34 2.80 -23.30
CA TYR A 64 11.89 3.94 -24.08
C TYR A 64 12.57 5.23 -23.64
N ARG A 65 12.58 5.55 -22.34
CA ARG A 65 13.21 6.79 -21.84
C ARG A 65 14.74 6.77 -21.96
N ASP A 66 15.37 5.60 -21.92
CA ASP A 66 16.80 5.46 -22.13
C ASP A 66 17.19 5.75 -23.58
N GLN A 67 16.32 5.40 -24.54
CA GLN A 67 16.55 5.61 -25.98
C GLN A 67 16.07 6.98 -26.49
N HIS A 68 14.97 7.50 -25.96
CA HIS A 68 14.28 8.68 -26.48
C HIS A 68 14.40 9.91 -25.55
N GLY A 69 14.93 9.71 -24.35
CA GLY A 69 14.97 10.70 -23.28
C GLY A 69 13.72 10.70 -22.40
N SER A 70 13.74 11.52 -21.36
CA SER A 70 12.67 11.60 -20.37
C SER A 70 11.30 11.96 -20.96
N PHE A 71 10.25 11.38 -20.40
CA PHE A 71 8.86 11.75 -20.66
C PHE A 71 8.60 13.17 -20.13
N LYS A 72 7.86 13.97 -20.91
CA LYS A 72 7.49 15.36 -20.57
C LYS A 72 6.09 15.45 -19.97
N SER A 73 5.29 14.40 -20.14
CA SER A 73 3.94 14.26 -19.62
C SER A 73 3.59 12.79 -19.41
N ALA A 74 2.57 12.52 -18.61
CA ALA A 74 2.03 11.17 -18.48
C ALA A 74 1.49 10.63 -19.83
N ASP A 75 1.00 11.51 -20.72
CA ASP A 75 0.46 11.14 -22.02
C ASP A 75 1.54 10.58 -22.96
N ASP A 76 2.82 10.96 -22.76
CA ASP A 76 3.93 10.44 -23.55
C ASP A 76 4.15 8.93 -23.34
N LEU A 77 3.62 8.32 -22.26
CA LEU A 77 3.66 6.88 -22.07
C LEU A 77 2.91 6.10 -23.16
N THR A 78 2.00 6.76 -23.91
CA THR A 78 1.32 6.15 -25.07
C THR A 78 2.27 5.81 -26.23
N GLN A 79 3.49 6.37 -26.21
CA GLN A 79 4.55 6.06 -27.18
C GLN A 79 5.19 4.69 -26.90
N VAL A 80 4.98 4.13 -25.70
CA VAL A 80 5.46 2.82 -25.29
C VAL A 80 4.48 1.74 -25.77
N LYS A 81 4.99 0.72 -26.46
CA LYS A 81 4.19 -0.36 -27.01
C LYS A 81 3.32 -1.03 -25.92
N GLY A 82 2.03 -1.20 -26.19
CA GLY A 82 1.10 -1.86 -25.27
C GLY A 82 0.59 -0.97 -24.12
N ILE A 83 0.97 0.30 -24.08
CA ILE A 83 0.39 1.32 -23.21
C ILE A 83 -0.47 2.26 -24.08
N GLY A 84 -1.77 2.30 -23.81
CA GLY A 84 -2.71 3.21 -24.48
C GLY A 84 -3.35 4.17 -23.49
N ASP A 85 -4.17 5.10 -24.01
CA ASP A 85 -4.82 6.17 -23.24
C ASP A 85 -5.54 5.65 -21.99
N ALA A 86 -6.23 4.51 -22.09
CA ALA A 86 -6.95 3.91 -20.96
C ALA A 86 -6.01 3.54 -19.79
N THR A 87 -4.79 3.07 -20.10
CA THR A 87 -3.78 2.76 -19.09
C THR A 87 -3.23 4.05 -18.47
N VAL A 88 -2.98 5.08 -19.28
CA VAL A 88 -2.50 6.38 -18.79
C VAL A 88 -3.54 7.02 -17.88
N GLU A 89 -4.80 7.08 -18.31
CA GLU A 89 -5.90 7.66 -17.54
C GLU A 89 -6.05 7.02 -16.17
N LYS A 90 -6.00 5.68 -16.11
CA LYS A 90 -6.10 4.90 -14.87
C LYS A 90 -4.98 5.21 -13.86
N ASN A 91 -3.87 5.77 -14.32
CA ASN A 91 -2.67 6.04 -13.55
C ASN A 91 -2.32 7.52 -13.41
N ARG A 92 -3.14 8.47 -13.90
CA ARG A 92 -2.81 9.91 -13.82
C ARG A 92 -2.46 10.38 -12.41
N SER A 93 -3.24 9.95 -11.41
CA SER A 93 -2.98 10.31 -10.01
C SER A 93 -1.79 9.57 -9.38
N ARG A 94 -1.15 8.65 -10.12
CA ARG A 94 -0.02 7.83 -9.67
C ARG A 94 1.27 8.22 -10.37
N ILE A 95 1.22 9.02 -11.43
CA ILE A 95 2.38 9.34 -12.25
C ILE A 95 2.92 10.71 -11.85
N THR A 96 4.22 10.76 -11.58
CA THR A 96 5.01 11.99 -11.51
C THR A 96 6.14 11.94 -12.54
N LEU A 97 6.75 13.09 -12.86
CA LEU A 97 7.80 13.24 -13.86
C LEU A 97 9.16 13.46 -13.23
#